data_AF-A0A933B966-F1
#
_entry.id   AF-A0A933B966-F1
#
_cell.length_a   1.000
_cell.length_b   1.000
_cell.length_c   1.000
_cell.angle_alpha   90.00
_cell.angle_beta   90.00
_cell.angle_gamma   90.00
#
_symmetry.space_group_name_H-M   'P 1'
#
loop_
_entity.id
_entity.type
_entity.pdbx_description
1 polymer ?
#
loop_
_entity_poly.entity_id
_entity_poly.type
_entity_poly.pdbx_seq_one_letter_code
_entity_poly.pdbx_strand_id
1 'polypeptide(L)'
;MASAKKMVSKIPKFRNEAEEARFWDTHDSTEFLDEFKPAKLTFARRQPKVLVSVRLGKSEVALMRQLAQRRGLGFGSLTRMWLTEKLLEEAPTAKR
;
A
#
# COMPACT_ATOMS: atom_id res chain seq x y z
N MET A 1 24.10 43.59 11.18
CA MET A 1 22.66 43.68 11.50
C MET A 1 21.88 43.83 10.21
N ALA A 2 21.42 42.74 9.61
CA ALA A 2 20.52 42.78 8.45
C ALA A 2 19.27 41.99 8.83
N SER A 3 18.19 42.72 9.06
CA SER A 3 16.89 42.21 9.46
C SER A 3 16.35 41.26 8.39
N ALA A 4 16.19 39.97 8.72
CA ALA A 4 15.59 39.01 7.82
C ALA A 4 14.10 39.38 7.63
N LYS A 5 13.79 39.96 6.48
CA LYS A 5 12.44 40.28 6.03
C LYS A 5 11.61 39.00 6.13
N LYS A 6 10.66 38.94 7.07
CA LYS A 6 9.64 37.88 7.13
C LYS A 6 8.94 37.85 5.78
N MET A 7 9.29 36.87 4.94
CA MET A 7 8.48 36.54 3.78
C MET A 7 7.15 36.03 4.36
N VAL A 8 6.07 36.75 4.06
CA VAL A 8 4.72 36.30 4.36
C VAL A 8 4.52 35.08 3.46
N SER A 9 4.48 33.89 4.08
CA SER A 9 4.06 32.67 3.38
C SER A 9 2.71 32.91 2.72
N LYS A 10 2.57 32.51 1.46
CA LYS A 10 1.28 32.61 0.75
C LYS A 10 0.25 31.66 1.36
N ILE A 11 0.70 30.59 2.02
CA ILE A 11 -0.14 29.65 2.76
C ILE A 11 -0.52 30.25 4.13
N PRO A 12 -1.80 30.56 4.39
CA PRO A 12 -2.24 31.10 5.67
C PRO A 12 -2.23 30.03 6.77
N LYS A 13 -2.26 30.47 8.03
CA LYS A 13 -2.47 29.55 9.17
C LYS A 13 -3.95 29.25 9.31
N PHE A 14 -4.36 28.02 9.01
CA PHE A 14 -5.74 27.56 9.16
C PHE A 14 -6.08 27.29 10.63
N ARG A 15 -7.33 27.58 11.03
CA ARG A 15 -7.81 27.29 12.38
C ARG A 15 -8.37 25.88 12.52
N ASN A 16 -8.83 25.30 11.42
CA ASN A 16 -9.43 23.97 11.35
C ASN A 16 -9.20 23.34 9.96
N GLU A 17 -9.40 22.03 9.87
CA GLU A 17 -9.20 21.24 8.65
C GLU A 17 -10.21 21.62 7.54
N ALA A 18 -11.43 22.05 7.90
CA ALA A 18 -12.45 22.45 6.94
C ALA A 18 -12.10 23.76 6.19
N GLU A 19 -11.44 24.71 6.87
CA GLU A 19 -10.92 25.94 6.28
C GLU A 19 -9.74 25.64 5.35
N GLU A 20 -8.87 24.70 5.72
CA GLU A 20 -7.77 24.24 4.89
C GLU A 20 -8.28 23.57 3.61
N ALA A 21 -9.24 22.65 3.72
CA ALA A 21 -9.86 22.00 2.57
C ALA A 21 -10.48 23.02 1.59
N ARG A 22 -11.27 23.97 2.11
CA ARG A 22 -11.87 25.04 1.29
C ARG A 22 -10.84 25.93 0.62
N PHE A 23 -9.71 26.20 1.28
CA PHE A 23 -8.62 26.96 0.69
C PHE A 23 -7.99 26.21 -0.49
N TRP A 24 -7.69 24.92 -0.34
CA TRP A 24 -7.12 24.10 -1.41
C TRP A 24 -8.12 23.77 -2.53
N ASP A 25 -9.43 23.76 -2.25
CA ASP A 25 -10.47 23.63 -3.28
C ASP A 25 -10.60 24.89 -4.16
N THR A 26 -10.20 26.05 -3.63
CA THR A 26 -10.39 27.35 -4.30
C THR A 26 -9.11 27.94 -4.87
N HIS A 27 -7.94 27.47 -4.44
CA HIS A 27 -6.63 27.98 -4.86
C HIS A 27 -5.85 26.91 -5.62
N ASP A 28 -5.16 27.31 -6.68
CA ASP A 28 -4.30 26.39 -7.41
C ASP A 28 -3.05 26.05 -6.59
N SER A 29 -2.91 24.78 -6.23
CA SER A 29 -1.75 24.27 -5.49
C SER A 29 -0.41 24.53 -6.18
N THR A 30 -0.39 24.77 -7.50
CA THR A 30 0.84 25.08 -8.25
C THR A 30 1.43 26.46 -7.89
N GLU A 31 0.64 27.38 -7.36
CA GLU A 31 1.09 28.73 -6.95
C GLU A 31 1.95 28.72 -5.66
N PHE A 32 2.00 27.58 -4.99
CA PHE A 32 2.67 27.35 -3.70
C PHE A 32 3.83 26.34 -3.80
N LEU A 33 4.21 25.91 -5.01
CA LEU A 33 5.29 24.92 -5.23
C LEU A 33 6.62 25.33 -4.58
N ASP A 34 6.94 26.63 -4.57
CA ASP A 34 8.16 27.17 -3.96
C ASP A 34 8.19 27.02 -2.43
N GLU A 35 7.02 26.91 -1.79
CA GLU A 35 6.86 26.75 -0.34
C GLU A 35 6.74 25.27 0.07
N PHE A 36 6.47 24.37 -0.88
CA PHE A 36 6.40 22.93 -0.61
C PHE A 36 7.78 22.31 -0.45
N LYS A 37 7.85 21.34 0.47
CA LYS A 37 9.04 20.51 0.66
C LYS A 37 8.80 19.16 -0.03
N PRO A 38 9.82 18.60 -0.71
CA PRO A 38 9.70 17.27 -1.28
C PRO A 38 9.31 16.25 -0.21
N ALA A 39 8.18 15.58 -0.39
CA ALA A 39 7.79 14.47 0.47
C ALA A 39 8.73 13.29 0.19
N LYS A 40 9.41 12.78 1.22
CA LYS A 40 10.17 11.53 1.12
C LYS A 40 9.18 10.36 1.16
N LEU A 41 8.72 9.94 -0.02
CA LEU A 41 7.88 8.75 -0.16
C LEU A 41 8.76 7.49 -0.20
N THR A 42 8.74 6.71 0.88
CA THR A 42 9.23 5.34 0.87
C THR A 42 8.13 4.41 0.42
N PHE A 43 8.19 3.92 -0.81
CA PHE A 43 7.37 2.79 -1.23
C PHE A 43 7.87 1.53 -0.52
N ALA A 44 6.97 0.83 0.19
CA ALA A 44 7.29 -0.50 0.70
C ALA A 44 7.64 -1.40 -0.49
N ARG A 45 8.91 -1.79 -0.61
CA ARG A 45 9.35 -2.69 -1.68
C ARG A 45 8.61 -4.02 -1.50
N ARG A 46 7.80 -4.41 -2.49
CA ARG A 46 7.14 -5.72 -2.49
C ARG A 46 8.22 -6.79 -2.32
N GLN A 47 8.02 -7.70 -1.37
CA GLN A 47 8.94 -8.81 -1.23
C GLN A 47 8.97 -9.63 -2.52
N PRO A 48 10.17 -10.04 -2.97
CA PRO A 48 10.30 -10.84 -4.19
C PRO A 48 9.55 -12.16 -4.01
N LYS A 49 8.81 -12.56 -5.05
CA LYS A 49 8.09 -13.84 -5.08
C LYS A 49 8.90 -14.84 -5.90
N VAL A 50 9.04 -16.06 -5.40
CA VAL A 50 9.68 -17.17 -6.12
C VAL A 50 8.59 -18.07 -6.70
N LEU A 51 8.74 -18.46 -7.96
CA LEU A 51 7.85 -19.43 -8.59
C LEU A 51 8.40 -20.83 -8.37
N VAL A 52 7.59 -21.70 -7.78
CA VAL A 52 7.92 -23.10 -7.52
C VAL A 52 7.01 -23.99 -8.36
N SER A 53 7.56 -25.07 -8.91
CA SER A 53 6.78 -26.07 -9.65
C SER A 53 6.51 -27.26 -8.75
N VAL A 54 5.22 -27.60 -8.56
CA VAL A 54 4.77 -28.75 -7.77
C VAL A 54 3.95 -29.66 -8.68
N ARG A 55 4.20 -30.97 -8.60
CA ARG A 55 3.40 -31.97 -9.32
C ARG A 55 2.16 -32.31 -8.48
N LEU A 56 1.00 -32.22 -9.09
CA LEU A 56 -0.30 -32.54 -8.50
C LEU A 56 -1.07 -33.46 -9.46
N GLY A 57 -1.96 -34.28 -8.92
CA GLY A 57 -2.87 -35.11 -9.70
C GLY A 57 -3.86 -34.27 -10.51
N LYS A 58 -4.30 -34.80 -11.67
CA LYS A 58 -5.25 -34.09 -12.55
C LYS A 58 -6.58 -33.80 -11.84
N SER A 59 -7.08 -34.76 -11.05
CA SER A 59 -8.31 -34.64 -10.27
C SER A 59 -8.18 -33.56 -9.18
N GLU A 60 -7.05 -33.51 -8.50
CA GLU A 60 -6.77 -32.52 -7.46
C GLU A 60 -6.77 -31.10 -8.03
N VAL A 61 -6.07 -30.89 -9.16
CA VAL A 61 -6.05 -29.58 -9.84
C VAL A 61 -7.44 -29.15 -10.29
N ALA A 62 -8.26 -30.09 -10.81
CA ALA A 62 -9.63 -29.80 -11.21
C ALA A 62 -10.49 -29.38 -10.02
N LEU A 63 -10.42 -30.12 -8.91
CA LEU A 63 -11.15 -29.81 -7.68
C LEU A 63 -10.72 -28.45 -7.10
N MET A 64 -9.42 -28.18 -7.03
CA MET A 64 -8.90 -26.90 -6.57
C MET A 64 -9.38 -25.72 -7.42
N ARG A 65 -9.46 -25.87 -8.74
CA ARG A 65 -10.01 -24.83 -9.62
C ARG A 65 -11.48 -24.57 -9.35
N GLN A 66 -12.28 -25.61 -9.13
CA GLN A 66 -13.69 -25.47 -8.77
C GLN A 66 -13.85 -24.76 -7.42
N LEU A 67 -13.05 -25.13 -6.42
CA LEU A 67 -13.05 -24.49 -5.11
C LEU A 67 -12.62 -23.02 -5.18
N ALA A 68 -11.64 -22.69 -6.03
CA ALA A 68 -11.20 -21.32 -6.25
C ALA A 68 -12.34 -20.46 -6.82
N GLN A 69 -13.01 -20.95 -7.87
CA GLN A 69 -14.15 -20.26 -8.48
C GLN A 69 -15.30 -20.04 -7.49
N ARG A 70 -15.67 -21.07 -6.71
CA ARG A 70 -16.73 -20.96 -5.69
C ARG A 70 -16.42 -19.90 -4.62
N ARG A 71 -15.14 -19.65 -4.35
CA ARG A 71 -14.67 -18.64 -3.39
C ARG A 71 -14.40 -17.28 -4.02
N GLY A 72 -14.60 -17.12 -5.33
CA GLY A 72 -14.26 -15.89 -6.05
C GLY A 72 -12.76 -15.62 -6.12
N LEU A 73 -11.92 -16.65 -5.96
CA LEU A 73 -10.46 -16.53 -5.95
C LEU A 73 -9.86 -17.13 -7.22
N GLY A 74 -8.73 -16.57 -7.66
CA GLY A 74 -7.89 -17.21 -8.68
C GLY A 74 -7.22 -18.47 -8.13
N PHE A 75 -6.98 -19.48 -8.98
CA PHE A 75 -6.34 -20.74 -8.59
C PHE A 75 -5.01 -20.49 -7.84
N GLY A 76 -4.12 -19.66 -8.39
CA GLY A 76 -2.84 -19.35 -7.74
C GLY A 76 -3.01 -18.62 -6.39
N SER A 77 -4.05 -17.79 -6.24
CA SER A 77 -4.35 -17.11 -4.98
C SER A 77 -4.81 -18.08 -3.91
N LEU A 78 -5.74 -18.99 -4.26
CA LEU A 78 -6.22 -20.03 -3.36
C LEU A 78 -5.07 -20.96 -2.93
N THR A 79 -4.28 -21.44 -3.89
CA THR A 79 -3.13 -22.32 -3.63
C THR A 79 -2.13 -21.67 -2.70
N ARG A 80 -1.78 -20.40 -2.94
CA ARG A 80 -0.86 -19.67 -2.07
C ARG A 80 -1.44 -19.50 -0.66
N MET A 81 -2.72 -19.19 -0.55
CA MET A 81 -3.40 -19.00 0.75
C MET A 81 -3.31 -20.28 1.59
N TRP A 82 -3.71 -21.42 1.04
CA TRP A 82 -3.64 -22.71 1.75
C TRP A 82 -2.23 -23.15 2.08
N LEU A 83 -1.28 -22.96 1.16
CA LEU A 83 0.12 -23.27 1.44
C LEU A 83 0.66 -22.40 2.58
N THR A 84 0.30 -21.12 2.61
CA THR A 84 0.72 -20.21 3.68
C THR A 84 0.09 -20.61 5.02
N GLU A 85 -1.19 -20.94 5.03
CA GLU A 85 -1.91 -21.43 6.21
C GLU A 85 -1.22 -22.66 6.82
N LYS A 86 -0.94 -23.67 6.00
CA LYS A 86 -0.23 -24.88 6.44
C LYS A 86 1.19 -24.60 6.93
N LEU A 87 1.92 -23.71 6.27
CA LEU A 87 3.25 -23.30 6.73
C LEU A 87 3.21 -22.58 8.08
N LEU A 88 2.18 -21.77 8.34
CA LEU A 88 2.02 -21.07 9.62
C LEU A 88 1.59 -22.01 10.74
N GLU A 89 0.80 -23.04 10.44
CA GLU A 89 0.43 -24.10 11.39
C GLU A 89 1.64 -24.94 11.82
N GLU A 90 2.49 -25.33 10.86
CA GLU A 90 3.65 -26.20 11.09
C GLU A 90 4.89 -25.44 11.57
N ALA A 91 5.00 -24.14 11.26
CA ALA A 91 6.09 -23.33 11.76
C ALA A 91 5.94 -23.24 13.29
N PRO A 92 6.91 -23.72 14.09
CA PRO A 92 6.92 -23.42 15.51
C PRO A 92 6.93 -21.90 15.60
N THR A 93 5.94 -21.32 16.28
CA THR A 93 5.83 -19.87 16.51
C THR A 93 7.22 -19.32 16.68
N ALA A 94 7.70 -18.61 15.66
CA ALA A 94 8.96 -17.90 15.78
C ALA A 94 8.71 -16.88 16.87
N LYS A 95 9.16 -17.20 18.10
CA LYS A 95 9.33 -16.24 19.17
C LYS A 95 10.07 -15.05 18.53
N ARG A 96 9.33 -13.99 18.28
CA ARG A 96 9.84 -12.64 18.11
C ARG A 96 9.77 -11.96 19.47
#